data_AF-A0A7C7SJ50-F1
#
_entry.id   AF-A0A7C7SJ50-F1
#
_cell.length_a   1.000
_cell.length_b   1.000
_cell.length_c   1.000
_cell.angle_alpha   90.00
_cell.angle_beta   90.00
_cell.angle_gamma   90.00
#
_symmetry.space_group_name_H-M   'P 1'
#
loop_
_entity.id
_entity.type
_entity.pdbx_description
1 polymer ?
#
loop_
_entity_poly.entity_id
_entity_poly.type
_entity_poly.pdbx_seq_one_letter_code
_entity_poly.pdbx_strand_id
1 'polypeptide(L)'
;MRTLRCSGYCWLWWPPPGSPIEDPAVASRVSPYTERMWNVPSVVPWALASAVVLALSATPGARQPAVARSAIVFIGDGVDDHQLTIARNYLLGAGGGFSFEYFPYRAGARVLTVLESDPSIPEYVGDSASGGTAIAAGVVTSRGRIATRAGNGQAVPTMLELAAAAGKWTGIVTTSSVTDATPASFVAHINRRFCQGPDDMGPTPTDPRCPEALKANGGLGSIAEQIAVSDVDLLLGGGYRHFDQLDESGVSVVRRARDAGYRLVRDVAGLDAIEGAPGKLIGLFGDDTLPVEWVGEADARARPVEFESDGSVIDPQPFRCVDNPAFGSRPTLEAMTEF
;
A
#
# COMPACT_ATOMS: atom_id res chain seq x y z
N MET A 1 -34.50 -2.41 22.08
CA MET A 1 -34.28 -3.82 22.48
C MET A 1 -34.28 -4.71 21.25
N ARG A 2 -33.10 -5.15 20.80
CA ARG A 2 -32.86 -6.41 20.08
C ARG A 2 -31.37 -6.68 20.19
N THR A 3 -31.03 -7.55 21.12
CA THR A 3 -29.71 -8.09 21.43
C THR A 3 -29.26 -8.99 20.28
N LEU A 4 -28.10 -8.71 19.68
CA LEU A 4 -27.38 -9.67 18.85
C LEU A 4 -26.18 -10.17 19.64
N ARG A 5 -26.25 -11.45 20.00
CA ARG A 5 -25.24 -12.19 20.74
C ARG A 5 -23.97 -12.34 19.90
N CYS A 6 -22.83 -12.04 20.50
CA CYS A 6 -21.52 -12.49 20.05
C CYS A 6 -21.42 -14.01 20.10
N SER A 7 -20.88 -14.62 19.04
CA SER A 7 -20.25 -15.93 19.10
C SER A 7 -18.90 -15.80 18.40
N GLY A 8 -17.84 -15.74 19.19
CA GLY A 8 -16.48 -15.71 18.66
C GLY A 8 -16.07 -17.08 18.14
N TYR A 9 -15.23 -17.11 17.09
CA TYR A 9 -14.31 -18.21 16.80
C TYR A 9 -13.10 -17.67 16.02
N CYS A 10 -11.93 -18.12 16.44
CA CYS A 10 -10.60 -17.85 15.92
C CYS A 10 -10.23 -18.94 14.90
N TRP A 11 -9.62 -18.61 13.75
CA TRP A 11 -8.97 -19.60 12.88
C TRP A 11 -7.70 -19.02 12.23
N LEU A 12 -6.57 -19.68 12.49
CA LEU A 12 -5.34 -19.63 11.68
C LEU A 12 -5.57 -20.37 10.36
N TRP A 13 -4.99 -19.88 9.26
CA TRP A 13 -4.90 -20.61 8.00
C TRP A 13 -3.45 -21.03 7.72
N TRP A 14 -3.26 -22.29 7.35
CA TRP A 14 -2.04 -22.89 6.79
C TRP A 14 -2.46 -23.72 5.56
N PRO A 15 -1.70 -23.75 4.45
CA PRO A 15 -2.06 -24.51 3.26
C PRO A 15 -1.81 -26.03 3.44
N PRO A 16 -2.61 -26.90 2.81
CA PRO A 16 -2.47 -28.36 2.94
C PRO A 16 -1.23 -28.91 2.19
N PRO A 17 -0.61 -30.02 2.67
CA PRO A 17 0.52 -30.64 1.99
C PRO A 17 0.06 -31.60 0.88
N GLY A 18 0.71 -31.53 -0.29
CA GLY A 18 0.71 -32.62 -1.29
C GLY A 18 0.42 -32.24 -2.73
N SER A 19 1.45 -31.81 -3.47
CA SER A 19 1.69 -32.24 -4.86
C SER A 19 3.13 -31.90 -5.29
N PRO A 20 3.79 -32.72 -6.12
CA PRO A 20 5.24 -32.88 -6.14
C PRO A 20 5.91 -32.01 -7.20
N ILE A 21 7.03 -31.38 -6.85
CA ILE A 21 8.31 -31.29 -7.59
C ILE A 21 9.29 -30.72 -6.54
N GLU A 22 9.94 -31.60 -5.79
CA GLU A 22 11.15 -31.26 -5.06
C GLU A 22 12.33 -31.76 -5.89
N ASP A 23 13.12 -30.82 -6.41
CA ASP A 23 14.49 -31.08 -6.81
C ASP A 23 15.36 -31.01 -5.53
N PRO A 24 16.01 -32.12 -5.11
CA PRO A 24 16.77 -32.17 -3.87
C PRO A 24 18.06 -31.32 -3.87
N ALA A 25 18.37 -30.56 -4.92
CA ALA A 25 19.54 -29.69 -4.96
C ALA A 25 19.37 -28.29 -4.34
N VAL A 26 18.15 -27.86 -3.96
CA VAL A 26 17.89 -26.49 -3.47
C VAL A 26 17.78 -26.38 -1.94
N ALA A 27 18.03 -27.47 -1.19
CA ALA A 27 17.90 -27.48 0.27
C ALA A 27 19.10 -26.89 1.04
N SER A 28 20.09 -26.27 0.40
CA SER A 28 21.36 -25.91 1.05
C SER A 28 21.62 -24.41 1.30
N ARG A 29 20.66 -23.50 1.06
CA ARG A 29 20.83 -22.07 1.41
C ARG A 29 19.53 -21.43 1.90
N VAL A 30 19.11 -21.79 3.12
CA VAL A 30 18.03 -21.10 3.84
C VAL A 30 18.65 -20.43 5.07
N SER A 31 18.39 -19.13 5.22
CA SER A 31 18.87 -18.27 6.30
C SER A 31 18.45 -18.78 7.68
N PRO A 32 19.32 -18.73 8.71
CA PRO A 32 19.08 -19.35 10.03
C PRO A 32 18.02 -18.66 10.91
N TYR A 33 17.18 -17.77 10.39
CA TYR A 33 16.18 -17.03 11.18
C TYR A 33 14.74 -17.59 11.11
N THR A 34 14.48 -18.65 10.34
CA THR A 34 13.14 -19.26 10.23
C THR A 34 12.89 -20.50 11.09
N GLU A 35 13.91 -21.04 11.78
CA GLU A 35 13.72 -22.19 12.67
C GLU A 35 13.90 -21.82 14.15
N ARG A 36 12.84 -21.27 14.78
CA ARG A 36 12.69 -21.31 16.24
C ARG A 36 11.26 -21.06 16.73
N MET A 37 10.28 -21.72 16.10
CA MET A 37 8.92 -21.86 16.66
C MET A 37 8.36 -23.29 16.58
N TRP A 38 9.23 -24.30 16.44
CA TRP A 38 8.83 -25.71 16.51
C TRP A 38 9.65 -26.37 17.61
N ASN A 39 9.06 -26.48 18.81
CA ASN A 39 9.22 -27.57 19.79
C ASN A 39 8.76 -27.11 21.18
N VAL A 40 7.49 -27.37 21.50
CA VAL A 40 7.05 -27.50 22.90
C VAL A 40 6.61 -28.96 23.07
N PRO A 41 7.33 -29.79 23.83
CA PRO A 41 6.86 -31.13 24.14
C PRO A 41 5.80 -31.04 25.23
N SER A 42 4.57 -31.35 24.86
CA SER A 42 3.44 -31.57 25.77
C SER A 42 3.68 -32.85 26.58
N VAL A 43 3.78 -32.71 27.90
CA VAL A 43 3.79 -33.83 28.86
C VAL A 43 2.50 -33.76 29.68
N VAL A 44 1.59 -34.69 29.49
CA VAL A 44 0.51 -34.98 30.46
C VAL A 44 0.25 -36.49 30.44
N PRO A 45 0.48 -37.24 31.53
CA PRO A 45 0.09 -38.62 31.64
C PRO A 45 -1.36 -38.77 32.15
N TRP A 46 -1.96 -39.88 31.74
CA TRP A 46 -3.34 -40.29 31.88
C TRP A 46 -3.81 -40.48 33.33
N ALA A 47 -5.08 -40.16 33.60
CA ALA A 47 -5.87 -40.87 34.60
C ALA A 47 -7.39 -40.85 34.32
N LEU A 48 -7.90 -42.08 34.17
CA LEU A 48 -9.22 -42.60 34.55
C LEU A 48 -10.48 -42.27 33.74
N ALA A 49 -11.14 -43.37 33.38
CA ALA A 49 -12.36 -43.50 32.61
C ALA A 49 -13.62 -43.07 33.37
N SER A 50 -14.60 -42.55 32.63
CA SER A 50 -16.03 -42.74 32.91
C SER A 50 -16.81 -42.57 31.61
N ALA A 51 -17.58 -43.59 31.27
CA ALA A 51 -18.44 -43.61 30.10
C ALA A 51 -19.56 -42.57 30.27
N VAL A 52 -19.56 -41.56 29.40
CA VAL A 52 -20.71 -40.69 29.19
C VAL A 52 -21.13 -40.84 27.73
N VAL A 53 -22.31 -41.41 27.52
CA VAL A 53 -23.01 -41.38 26.23
C VAL A 53 -23.42 -39.93 26.00
N LEU A 54 -22.58 -39.15 25.31
CA LEU A 54 -22.99 -37.87 24.74
C LEU A 54 -23.57 -38.13 23.35
N ALA A 55 -24.84 -37.77 23.20
CA ALA A 55 -25.51 -37.68 21.92
C ALA A 55 -24.62 -36.94 20.90
N LEU A 56 -24.42 -37.54 19.72
CA LEU A 56 -23.88 -36.85 18.56
C LEU A 56 -24.82 -35.68 18.23
N SER A 57 -24.51 -34.52 18.81
CA SER A 57 -24.97 -33.25 18.29
C SER A 57 -24.25 -33.11 16.96
N ALA A 58 -24.99 -33.22 15.85
CA ALA A 58 -24.48 -32.89 14.54
C ALA A 58 -23.75 -31.55 14.65
N THR A 59 -22.43 -31.58 14.52
CA THR A 59 -21.63 -30.37 14.44
C THR A 59 -22.19 -29.57 13.27
N PRO A 60 -22.61 -28.31 13.46
CA PRO A 60 -23.02 -27.49 12.33
C PRO A 60 -21.84 -27.46 11.38
N GLY A 61 -22.05 -27.98 10.17
CA GLY A 61 -21.00 -28.13 9.17
C GLY A 61 -20.22 -26.84 9.07
N ALA A 62 -18.89 -26.95 9.12
CA ALA A 62 -17.99 -25.80 8.95
C ALA A 62 -18.45 -25.03 7.72
N ARG A 63 -19.03 -23.85 7.96
CA ARG A 63 -19.48 -22.97 6.88
C ARG A 63 -18.21 -22.60 6.13
N GLN A 64 -18.10 -23.06 4.89
CA GLN A 64 -17.02 -22.67 3.98
C GLN A 64 -16.84 -21.15 4.12
N PRO A 65 -15.62 -20.65 4.38
CA PRO A 65 -15.41 -19.22 4.51
C PRO A 65 -15.95 -18.56 3.24
N ALA A 66 -16.83 -17.58 3.43
CA ALA A 66 -17.43 -16.89 2.30
C ALA A 66 -16.30 -16.24 1.49
N VAL A 67 -16.15 -16.65 0.23
CA VAL A 67 -15.16 -16.05 -0.67
C VAL A 67 -15.55 -14.60 -0.90
N ALA A 68 -14.64 -13.68 -0.57
CA ALA A 68 -14.86 -12.25 -0.78
C ALA A 68 -15.01 -11.97 -2.29
N ARG A 69 -16.05 -11.19 -2.65
CA ARG A 69 -16.28 -10.80 -4.05
C ARG A 69 -15.36 -9.68 -4.51
N SER A 70 -15.01 -8.80 -3.56
CA SER A 70 -14.19 -7.60 -3.73
C SER A 70 -13.29 -7.43 -2.50
N ALA A 71 -12.17 -6.74 -2.68
CA ALA A 71 -11.29 -6.30 -1.61
C ALA A 71 -11.06 -4.79 -1.76
N ILE A 72 -11.19 -4.04 -0.66
CA ILE A 72 -10.89 -2.62 -0.60
C ILE A 72 -9.81 -2.46 0.48
N VAL A 73 -8.69 -1.87 0.10
CA VAL A 73 -7.52 -1.71 0.98
C VAL A 73 -7.27 -0.23 1.18
N PHE A 74 -7.38 0.24 2.43
CA PHE A 74 -7.00 1.60 2.82
C PHE A 74 -5.59 1.58 3.38
N ILE A 75 -4.72 2.45 2.87
CA ILE A 75 -3.33 2.58 3.31
C ILE A 75 -3.12 4.00 3.82
N GLY A 76 -2.85 4.14 5.12
CA GLY A 76 -2.34 5.38 5.69
C GLY A 76 -0.81 5.36 5.65
N ASP A 77 -0.21 6.08 4.70
CA ASP A 77 1.26 6.17 4.61
C ASP A 77 1.84 6.86 5.84
N GLY A 78 2.77 6.19 6.53
CA GLY A 78 3.37 6.69 7.78
C GLY A 78 2.41 6.77 8.97
N VAL A 79 1.25 6.08 8.92
CA VAL A 79 0.27 6.09 10.00
C VAL A 79 0.52 4.93 10.98
N ASP A 80 1.00 5.27 12.17
CA ASP A 80 1.05 4.38 13.33
C ASP A 80 -0.01 4.79 14.39
N ASP A 81 -0.04 4.06 15.52
CA ASP A 81 -1.02 4.27 16.58
C ASP A 81 -0.95 5.69 17.18
N HIS A 82 0.20 6.37 17.12
CA HIS A 82 0.36 7.75 17.55
C HIS A 82 -0.33 8.72 16.59
N GLN A 83 -0.16 8.61 15.27
CA GLN A 83 -0.84 9.50 14.32
C GLN A 83 -2.35 9.30 14.37
N LEU A 84 -2.82 8.05 14.49
CA LEU A 84 -4.24 7.76 14.70
C LEU A 84 -4.76 8.42 15.97
N THR A 85 -4.00 8.36 17.07
CA THR A 85 -4.41 8.94 18.35
C THR A 85 -4.42 10.46 18.32
N ILE A 86 -3.43 11.10 17.71
CA ILE A 86 -3.40 12.56 17.54
C ILE A 86 -4.59 13.00 16.68
N ALA A 87 -4.86 12.34 15.56
CA ALA A 87 -5.99 12.64 14.69
C ALA A 87 -7.34 12.47 15.42
N ARG A 88 -7.51 11.37 16.16
CA ARG A 88 -8.72 11.09 16.95
C ARG A 88 -8.96 12.17 18.00
N ASN A 89 -7.92 12.51 18.76
CA ASN A 89 -8.00 13.53 19.81
C ASN A 89 -8.38 14.90 19.23
N TYR A 90 -7.83 15.25 18.07
CA TYR A 90 -8.10 16.52 17.41
C TYR A 90 -9.51 16.58 16.81
N LEU A 91 -9.93 15.54 16.07
CA LEU A 91 -11.18 15.53 15.30
C LEU A 91 -12.41 15.15 16.11
N LEU A 92 -12.27 14.20 17.04
CA LEU A 92 -13.39 13.52 17.71
C LEU A 92 -13.31 13.64 19.23
N GLY A 93 -12.24 14.23 19.76
CA GLY A 93 -11.91 14.22 21.18
C GLY A 93 -11.38 12.88 21.67
N ALA A 94 -10.76 12.87 22.86
CA ALA A 94 -10.06 11.70 23.39
C ALA A 94 -10.94 10.46 23.63
N GLY A 95 -12.26 10.65 23.80
CA GLY A 95 -13.23 9.56 23.95
C GLY A 95 -13.94 9.15 22.65
N GLY A 96 -13.65 9.83 21.53
CA GLY A 96 -14.20 9.51 20.22
C GLY A 96 -13.54 8.28 19.58
N GLY A 97 -13.90 7.98 18.34
CA GLY A 97 -13.28 6.90 17.57
C GLY A 97 -13.69 6.93 16.10
N PHE A 98 -12.77 6.57 15.21
CA PHE A 98 -13.08 6.44 13.78
C PHE A 98 -13.86 5.16 13.49
N SER A 99 -14.63 5.13 12.41
CA SER A 99 -15.47 3.99 12.04
C SER A 99 -14.69 2.67 11.94
N PHE A 100 -13.49 2.70 11.34
CA PHE A 100 -12.63 1.53 11.18
C PHE A 100 -12.05 0.99 12.50
N GLU A 101 -11.99 1.81 13.55
CA GLU A 101 -11.55 1.33 14.85
C GLU A 101 -12.56 0.31 15.39
N TYR A 102 -13.84 0.42 15.06
CA TYR A 102 -14.85 -0.54 15.50
C TYR A 102 -14.88 -1.85 14.70
N PHE A 103 -13.95 -2.06 13.76
CA PHE A 103 -13.85 -3.33 13.03
C PHE A 103 -13.58 -4.50 14.00
N PRO A 104 -14.21 -5.68 13.77
CA PRO A 104 -14.16 -6.80 14.70
C PRO A 104 -12.79 -7.48 14.78
N TYR A 105 -11.89 -7.19 13.82
CA TYR A 105 -10.56 -7.75 13.74
C TYR A 105 -9.53 -6.64 13.69
N ARG A 106 -8.52 -6.76 14.55
CA ARG A 106 -7.33 -5.90 14.58
C ARG A 106 -6.11 -6.78 14.76
N ALA A 107 -5.01 -6.43 14.11
CA ALA A 107 -3.75 -7.17 14.19
C ALA A 107 -2.58 -6.19 14.23
N GLY A 108 -1.51 -6.57 14.93
CA GLY A 108 -0.22 -5.92 14.79
C GLY A 108 0.55 -6.53 13.63
N ALA A 109 1.17 -5.68 12.79
CA ALA A 109 2.03 -6.10 11.70
C ALA A 109 3.48 -5.70 12.00
N ARG A 110 4.44 -6.53 11.60
CA ARG A 110 5.86 -6.18 11.61
C ARG A 110 6.24 -5.64 10.24
N VAL A 111 6.79 -4.43 10.21
CA VAL A 111 7.38 -3.88 8.99
C VAL A 111 8.80 -4.44 8.89
N LEU A 112 9.06 -5.21 7.83
CA LEU A 112 10.36 -5.82 7.57
C LEU A 112 10.93 -5.24 6.27
N THR A 113 12.23 -4.99 6.25
CA THR A 113 13.00 -4.55 5.08
C THR A 113 14.38 -5.19 5.17
N VAL A 114 15.06 -5.32 4.03
CA VAL A 114 16.40 -5.92 3.94
C VAL A 114 17.35 -5.00 3.18
N LEU A 115 18.65 -5.14 3.40
CA LEU A 115 19.64 -4.37 2.64
C LEU A 115 19.64 -4.78 1.16
N GLU A 116 19.83 -3.80 0.29
CA GLU A 116 19.96 -4.02 -1.15
C GLU A 116 21.23 -4.81 -1.50
N SER A 117 22.36 -4.49 -0.85
CA SER A 117 23.66 -5.14 -1.10
C SER A 117 23.75 -6.58 -0.58
N ASP A 118 22.95 -6.91 0.44
CA ASP A 118 22.85 -8.25 1.02
C ASP A 118 21.43 -8.46 1.59
N PRO A 119 20.52 -9.04 0.79
CA PRO A 119 19.14 -9.30 1.21
C PRO A 119 18.98 -10.25 2.40
N SER A 120 20.06 -10.85 2.91
CA SER A 120 20.03 -11.65 4.14
C SER A 120 20.11 -10.80 5.41
N ILE A 121 20.48 -9.52 5.30
CA ILE A 121 20.66 -8.60 6.42
C ILE A 121 19.39 -7.73 6.58
N PRO A 122 18.74 -7.75 7.76
CA PRO A 122 17.61 -6.87 8.04
C PRO A 122 18.00 -5.39 8.05
N GLU A 123 17.16 -4.56 7.44
CA GLU A 123 17.14 -3.11 7.60
C GLU A 123 15.87 -2.74 8.38
N TYR A 124 16.03 -2.14 9.56
CA TYR A 124 14.91 -1.99 10.51
C TYR A 124 13.94 -0.85 10.18
N VAL A 125 14.29 0.02 9.23
CA VAL A 125 13.47 1.15 8.81
C VAL A 125 13.26 1.03 7.31
N GLY A 126 12.04 0.65 6.93
CA GLY A 126 11.61 0.64 5.54
C GLY A 126 11.28 2.03 5.00
N ASP A 127 10.92 2.09 3.73
CA ASP A 127 10.31 3.25 3.11
C ASP A 127 8.96 2.87 2.47
N SER A 128 8.22 3.84 1.94
CA SER A 128 6.92 3.56 1.31
C SER A 128 7.01 2.57 0.13
N ALA A 129 8.16 2.44 -0.52
CA ALA A 129 8.37 1.48 -1.61
C ALA A 129 8.50 0.04 -1.10
N SER A 130 9.36 -0.21 -0.10
CA SER A 130 9.47 -1.55 0.48
C SER A 130 8.17 -1.97 1.19
N GLY A 131 7.53 -1.03 1.90
CA GLY A 131 6.24 -1.26 2.56
C GLY A 131 5.10 -1.52 1.56
N GLY A 132 4.98 -0.68 0.53
CA GLY A 132 4.00 -0.83 -0.54
C GLY A 132 4.18 -2.16 -1.29
N THR A 133 5.42 -2.55 -1.59
CA THR A 133 5.74 -3.85 -2.21
C THR A 133 5.36 -5.03 -1.33
N ALA A 134 5.61 -4.95 -0.02
CA ALA A 134 5.23 -6.01 0.91
C ALA A 134 3.71 -6.21 0.96
N ILE A 135 2.94 -5.11 0.93
CA ILE A 135 1.48 -5.17 0.89
C ILE A 135 1.00 -5.68 -0.48
N ALA A 136 1.49 -5.10 -1.57
CA ALA A 136 1.01 -5.35 -2.92
C ALA A 136 1.40 -6.73 -3.47
N ALA A 137 2.63 -7.18 -3.23
CA ALA A 137 3.21 -8.37 -3.86
C ALA A 137 3.59 -9.47 -2.84
N GLY A 138 3.42 -9.23 -1.54
CA GLY A 138 3.61 -10.25 -0.50
C GLY A 138 5.08 -10.64 -0.26
N VAL A 139 6.04 -9.79 -0.62
CA VAL A 139 7.48 -10.05 -0.46
C VAL A 139 8.16 -8.96 0.35
N VAL A 140 9.10 -9.35 1.22
CA VAL A 140 10.04 -8.41 1.85
C VAL A 140 11.10 -8.04 0.84
N THR A 141 11.37 -6.74 0.71
CA THR A 141 12.36 -6.20 -0.23
C THR A 141 13.13 -5.05 0.42
N SER A 142 14.06 -4.45 -0.33
CA SER A 142 14.90 -3.33 0.09
C SER A 142 14.22 -2.00 -0.20
N ARG A 143 14.73 -0.93 0.44
CA ARG A 143 14.20 0.42 0.24
C ARG A 143 14.25 0.85 -1.21
N GLY A 144 13.22 1.58 -1.63
CA GLY A 144 13.11 2.11 -2.98
C GLY A 144 12.67 1.10 -4.05
N ARG A 145 12.54 -0.20 -3.73
CA ARG A 145 12.02 -1.22 -4.65
C ARG A 145 10.51 -1.13 -4.78
N ILE A 146 10.04 -1.08 -6.02
CA ILE A 146 8.61 -1.11 -6.39
C ILE A 146 8.35 -2.45 -7.07
N ALA A 147 7.61 -3.34 -6.39
CA ALA A 147 7.24 -4.69 -6.84
C ALA A 147 8.40 -5.51 -7.44
N THR A 148 9.62 -5.34 -6.91
CA THR A 148 10.83 -6.06 -7.30
C THR A 148 11.55 -6.61 -6.07
N ARG A 149 12.26 -7.73 -6.23
CA ARG A 149 13.09 -8.32 -5.18
C ARG A 149 14.38 -7.54 -4.95
N ALA A 150 14.80 -7.46 -3.69
CA ALA A 150 16.08 -6.89 -3.29
C ALA A 150 17.26 -7.64 -3.94
N GLY A 151 18.32 -6.91 -4.28
CA GLY A 151 19.59 -7.44 -4.79
C GLY A 151 19.59 -7.82 -6.27
N ASN A 152 18.51 -8.44 -6.78
CA ASN A 152 18.45 -8.89 -8.19
C ASN A 152 17.42 -8.14 -9.05
N GLY A 153 16.51 -7.37 -8.45
CA GLY A 153 15.49 -6.62 -9.18
C GLY A 153 14.45 -7.47 -9.92
N GLN A 154 14.32 -8.76 -9.59
CA GLN A 154 13.31 -9.61 -10.21
C GLN A 154 11.91 -9.06 -9.88
N ALA A 155 11.12 -8.77 -10.91
CA ALA A 155 9.72 -8.37 -10.78
C ALA A 155 8.90 -9.46 -10.06
N VAL A 156 7.97 -9.05 -9.22
CA VAL A 156 7.05 -9.93 -8.48
C VAL A 156 5.62 -9.48 -8.77
N PRO A 157 4.72 -10.38 -9.22
CA PRO A 157 3.34 -10.02 -9.52
C PRO A 157 2.63 -9.37 -8.33
N THR A 158 1.88 -8.30 -8.60
CA THR A 158 1.10 -7.59 -7.58
C THR A 158 -0.31 -8.17 -7.46
N MET A 159 -0.97 -7.92 -6.32
CA MET A 159 -2.36 -8.31 -6.13
C MET A 159 -3.30 -7.68 -7.16
N LEU A 160 -2.96 -6.49 -7.68
CA LEU A 160 -3.78 -5.79 -8.67
C LEU A 160 -3.65 -6.46 -10.04
N GLU A 161 -2.44 -6.88 -10.43
CA GLU A 161 -2.22 -7.67 -11.64
C GLU A 161 -2.90 -9.04 -11.56
N LEU A 162 -2.82 -9.70 -10.40
CA LEU A 162 -3.52 -10.97 -10.16
C LEU A 162 -5.04 -10.80 -10.24
N ALA A 163 -5.57 -9.68 -9.75
CA ALA A 163 -6.99 -9.36 -9.85
C ALA A 163 -7.41 -9.09 -11.30
N ALA A 164 -6.64 -8.28 -12.05
CA ALA A 164 -6.90 -8.01 -13.46
C ALA A 164 -6.85 -9.29 -14.31
N ALA A 165 -5.85 -10.15 -14.10
CA ALA A 165 -5.72 -11.46 -14.75
C ALA A 165 -6.90 -12.40 -14.44
N ALA A 166 -7.54 -12.23 -13.28
CA ALA A 166 -8.76 -12.94 -12.89
C ALA A 166 -10.05 -12.29 -13.41
N GLY A 167 -9.96 -11.26 -14.27
CA GLY A 167 -11.10 -10.53 -14.82
C GLY A 167 -11.84 -9.68 -13.79
N LYS A 168 -11.17 -9.29 -12.70
CA LYS A 168 -11.72 -8.37 -11.71
C LYS A 168 -11.44 -6.94 -12.13
N TRP A 169 -12.38 -6.06 -11.79
CA TRP A 169 -12.16 -4.63 -11.89
C TRP A 169 -11.12 -4.19 -10.85
N THR A 170 -10.23 -3.29 -11.25
CA THR A 170 -9.08 -2.85 -10.45
C THR A 170 -8.97 -1.34 -10.41
N GLY A 171 -8.63 -0.79 -9.24
CA GLY A 171 -8.55 0.66 -9.06
C GLY A 171 -7.56 1.08 -8.00
N ILE A 172 -6.96 2.26 -8.21
CA ILE A 172 -6.08 2.96 -7.28
C ILE A 172 -6.63 4.38 -7.11
N VAL A 173 -6.84 4.78 -5.86
CA VAL A 173 -7.20 6.15 -5.50
C VAL A 173 -6.23 6.62 -4.43
N THR A 174 -5.61 7.78 -4.64
CA THR A 174 -4.60 8.33 -3.73
C THR A 174 -4.64 9.85 -3.70
N THR A 175 -4.19 10.44 -2.59
CA THR A 175 -3.90 11.87 -2.49
C THR A 175 -2.49 12.21 -2.98
N SER A 176 -1.60 11.22 -3.10
CA SER A 176 -0.24 11.38 -3.64
C SER A 176 -0.24 11.53 -5.18
N SER A 177 0.94 11.73 -5.75
CA SER A 177 1.15 11.34 -7.15
C SER A 177 0.82 9.85 -7.34
N VAL A 178 0.12 9.48 -8.42
CA VAL A 178 -0.13 8.05 -8.74
C VAL A 178 1.16 7.30 -9.05
N THR A 179 2.24 8.00 -9.36
CA THR A 179 3.59 7.44 -9.58
C THR A 179 4.43 7.37 -8.30
N ASP A 180 3.95 7.88 -7.16
CA ASP A 180 4.66 7.71 -5.89
C ASP A 180 4.63 6.25 -5.43
N ALA A 181 5.51 5.88 -4.51
CA ALA A 181 5.83 4.50 -4.22
C ALA A 181 4.65 3.63 -3.75
N THR A 182 3.77 4.18 -2.92
CA THR A 182 2.63 3.44 -2.36
C THR A 182 1.67 3.00 -3.47
N PRO A 183 1.12 3.89 -4.32
CA PRO A 183 0.30 3.46 -5.46
C PRO A 183 1.11 2.71 -6.52
N ALA A 184 2.33 3.14 -6.84
CA ALA A 184 3.15 2.50 -7.87
C ALA A 184 3.46 1.03 -7.57
N SER A 185 3.62 0.66 -6.30
CA SER A 185 3.87 -0.73 -5.88
C SER A 185 2.77 -1.72 -6.27
N PHE A 186 1.58 -1.24 -6.63
CA PHE A 186 0.47 -2.09 -7.09
C PHE A 186 0.42 -2.27 -8.61
N VAL A 187 1.15 -1.47 -9.39
CA VAL A 187 0.94 -1.38 -10.86
C VAL A 187 2.22 -1.32 -11.68
N ALA A 188 3.37 -1.06 -11.07
CA ALA A 188 4.66 -0.95 -11.75
C ALA A 188 5.71 -1.86 -11.09
N HIS A 189 6.75 -2.19 -11.85
CA HIS A 189 7.94 -2.88 -11.40
C HIS A 189 9.16 -2.04 -11.72
N ILE A 190 9.82 -1.51 -10.69
CA ILE A 190 11.04 -0.72 -10.87
C ILE A 190 11.96 -0.81 -9.66
N ASN A 191 13.26 -0.71 -9.92
CA ASN A 191 14.29 -0.87 -8.91
C ASN A 191 14.49 0.36 -8.03
N ARG A 192 14.00 1.52 -8.46
CA ARG A 192 14.15 2.78 -7.73
C ARG A 192 12.86 3.58 -7.83
N ARG A 193 12.26 3.89 -6.69
CA ARG A 193 10.99 4.64 -6.59
C ARG A 193 11.00 6.04 -7.21
N PHE A 194 12.18 6.62 -7.41
CA PHE A 194 12.32 7.97 -7.95
C PHE A 194 12.17 8.03 -9.47
N CYS A 195 12.15 6.90 -10.17
CA CYS A 195 11.97 6.79 -11.63
C CYS A 195 10.50 7.03 -12.05
N GLN A 196 9.90 8.13 -11.57
CA GLN A 196 8.46 8.37 -11.68
C GLN A 196 8.03 8.66 -13.14
N GLY A 197 8.75 9.51 -13.86
CA GLY A 197 8.58 9.74 -15.30
C GLY A 197 9.88 9.54 -16.11
N PRO A 198 9.81 9.62 -17.45
CA PRO A 198 10.98 9.50 -18.34
C PRO A 198 12.17 10.40 -17.99
N ASP A 199 11.94 11.68 -17.68
CA ASP A 199 12.99 12.63 -17.30
C ASP A 199 13.59 12.29 -15.93
N ASP A 200 12.86 11.52 -15.11
CA ASP A 200 13.33 11.06 -13.81
C ASP A 200 14.30 9.86 -13.93
N MET A 201 14.35 9.19 -15.09
CA MET A 201 15.25 8.06 -15.35
C MET A 201 16.61 8.46 -15.91
N GLY A 202 16.73 9.68 -16.44
CA GLY A 202 17.93 10.16 -17.13
C GLY A 202 19.17 10.16 -16.24
N PRO A 203 20.36 9.90 -16.80
CA PRO A 203 21.60 9.86 -16.03
C PRO A 203 21.91 11.24 -15.44
N THR A 204 22.36 11.25 -14.19
CA THR A 204 23.01 12.41 -13.57
C THR A 204 24.52 12.24 -13.66
N PRO A 205 25.31 13.32 -13.54
CA PRO A 205 26.79 13.23 -13.55
C PRO A 205 27.37 12.26 -12.51
N THR A 206 26.63 11.99 -11.43
CA THR A 206 27.07 11.16 -10.30
C THR A 206 26.36 9.82 -10.18
N ASP A 207 25.28 9.59 -10.93
CA ASP A 207 24.45 8.39 -10.82
C ASP A 207 23.61 8.21 -12.10
N PRO A 208 23.78 7.12 -12.87
CA PRO A 208 22.79 6.74 -13.86
C PRO A 208 21.51 6.36 -13.09
N ARG A 209 20.50 7.25 -13.07
CA ARG A 209 19.32 7.11 -12.20
C ARG A 209 18.67 5.75 -12.37
N CYS A 210 18.16 5.43 -13.57
CA CYS A 210 17.41 4.20 -13.80
C CYS A 210 17.78 3.52 -15.12
N PRO A 211 19.07 3.28 -15.41
CA PRO A 211 19.52 2.80 -16.71
C PRO A 211 18.87 1.46 -17.08
N GLU A 212 18.67 0.57 -16.12
CA GLU A 212 18.04 -0.73 -16.33
C GLU A 212 16.54 -0.64 -16.67
N ALA A 213 15.89 0.48 -16.33
CA ALA A 213 14.48 0.71 -16.62
C ALA A 213 14.27 1.30 -18.01
N LEU A 214 15.30 1.91 -18.63
CA LEU A 214 15.22 2.46 -20.00
C LEU A 214 14.81 1.37 -20.99
N LYS A 215 13.85 1.66 -21.88
CA LYS A 215 13.40 0.70 -22.91
C LYS A 215 14.52 0.45 -23.94
N ALA A 216 15.39 1.44 -24.18
CA ALA A 216 16.62 1.25 -24.96
C ALA A 216 17.53 0.15 -24.40
N ASN A 217 17.47 -0.12 -23.09
CA ASN A 217 18.20 -1.18 -22.41
C ASN A 217 17.35 -2.44 -22.15
N GLY A 218 16.16 -2.52 -22.76
CA GLY A 218 15.22 -3.64 -22.59
C GLY A 218 14.37 -3.56 -21.31
N GLY A 219 14.39 -2.43 -20.60
CA GLY A 219 13.53 -2.18 -19.44
C GLY A 219 12.08 -1.85 -19.82
N LEU A 220 11.22 -1.73 -18.81
CA LEU A 220 9.78 -1.46 -18.99
C LEU A 220 9.45 0.04 -19.15
N GLY A 221 10.42 0.92 -18.95
CA GLY A 221 10.23 2.36 -18.82
C GLY A 221 9.97 2.80 -17.38
N SER A 222 9.73 4.09 -17.22
CA SER A 222 9.39 4.75 -15.95
C SER A 222 8.07 4.26 -15.37
N ILE A 223 7.80 4.60 -14.11
CA ILE A 223 6.53 4.26 -13.45
C ILE A 223 5.33 4.80 -14.25
N ALA A 224 5.39 6.06 -14.72
CA ALA A 224 4.34 6.66 -15.53
C ALA A 224 4.13 5.90 -16.86
N GLU A 225 5.21 5.47 -17.52
CA GLU A 225 5.10 4.68 -18.75
C GLU A 225 4.46 3.32 -18.52
N GLN A 226 4.79 2.66 -17.39
CA GLN A 226 4.18 1.38 -17.02
C GLN A 226 2.69 1.55 -16.68
N ILE A 227 2.33 2.59 -15.92
CA ILE A 227 0.91 2.92 -15.63
C ILE A 227 0.13 3.18 -16.92
N ALA A 228 0.70 3.97 -17.84
CA ALA A 228 0.04 4.39 -19.07
C ALA A 228 -0.38 3.22 -19.98
N VAL A 229 0.28 2.07 -19.86
CA VAL A 229 -0.03 0.87 -20.65
C VAL A 229 -0.53 -0.30 -19.78
N SER A 230 -0.83 -0.05 -18.51
CA SER A 230 -1.28 -1.07 -17.56
C SER A 230 -2.73 -1.52 -17.81
N ASP A 231 -3.11 -2.61 -17.17
CA ASP A 231 -4.47 -3.16 -17.18
C ASP A 231 -5.36 -2.68 -16.03
N VAL A 232 -4.95 -1.62 -15.33
CA VAL A 232 -5.74 -1.02 -14.26
C VAL A 232 -6.92 -0.24 -14.83
N ASP A 233 -8.11 -0.43 -14.27
CA ASP A 233 -9.31 0.23 -14.81
C ASP A 233 -9.41 1.70 -14.36
N LEU A 234 -8.95 2.01 -13.15
CA LEU A 234 -9.06 3.33 -12.54
C LEU A 234 -7.78 3.73 -11.80
N LEU A 235 -7.23 4.89 -12.12
CA LEU A 235 -6.23 5.56 -11.29
C LEU A 235 -6.64 7.01 -11.04
N LEU A 236 -6.81 7.41 -9.78
CA LEU A 236 -7.16 8.77 -9.39
C LEU A 236 -6.14 9.31 -8.37
N GLY A 237 -5.59 10.49 -8.64
CA GLY A 237 -4.66 11.16 -7.72
C GLY A 237 -3.98 12.37 -8.35
N GLY A 238 -2.74 12.63 -7.95
CA GLY A 238 -1.88 13.66 -8.53
C GLY A 238 -0.86 13.11 -9.55
N GLY A 239 0.16 13.91 -9.87
CA GLY A 239 1.33 13.45 -10.63
C GLY A 239 1.33 13.76 -12.13
N TYR A 240 0.51 14.70 -12.60
CA TYR A 240 0.40 15.03 -14.02
C TYR A 240 1.76 15.31 -14.69
N ARG A 241 2.70 15.94 -13.97
CA ARG A 241 4.01 16.30 -14.54
C ARG A 241 4.81 15.09 -15.03
N HIS A 242 4.61 13.90 -14.46
CA HIS A 242 5.31 12.69 -14.89
C HIS A 242 4.72 12.11 -16.18
N PHE A 243 3.43 12.37 -16.43
CA PHE A 243 2.74 11.94 -17.65
C PHE A 243 2.96 12.91 -18.81
N ASP A 244 3.21 14.19 -18.54
CA ASP A 244 3.45 15.22 -19.57
C ASP A 244 4.82 15.09 -20.26
N GLN A 245 5.74 14.34 -19.64
CA GLN A 245 7.08 14.06 -20.16
C GLN A 245 7.05 13.19 -21.42
N LEU A 246 8.10 13.32 -22.24
CA LEU A 246 8.30 12.53 -23.45
C LEU A 246 9.05 11.24 -23.15
N ASP A 247 8.58 10.12 -23.70
CA ASP A 247 9.33 8.86 -23.67
C ASP A 247 10.56 8.89 -24.60
N GLU A 248 11.34 7.81 -24.61
CA GLU A 248 12.57 7.69 -25.44
C GLU A 248 12.32 7.82 -26.95
N SER A 249 11.07 7.71 -27.41
CA SER A 249 10.68 7.92 -28.81
C SER A 249 10.14 9.32 -29.10
N GLY A 250 10.11 10.22 -28.11
CA GLY A 250 9.61 11.58 -28.24
C GLY A 250 8.08 11.69 -28.14
N VAL A 251 7.39 10.67 -27.63
CA VAL A 251 5.92 10.68 -27.46
C VAL A 251 5.58 10.90 -25.99
N SER A 252 4.64 11.80 -25.69
CA SER A 252 4.26 12.04 -24.30
C SER A 252 3.59 10.82 -23.67
N VAL A 253 3.81 10.59 -22.39
CA VAL A 253 3.19 9.47 -21.67
C VAL A 253 1.67 9.64 -21.59
N VAL A 254 1.15 10.87 -21.51
CA VAL A 254 -0.29 11.16 -21.69
C VAL A 254 -0.79 10.60 -23.02
N ARG A 255 -0.05 10.80 -24.12
CA ARG A 255 -0.45 10.26 -25.42
C ARG A 255 -0.45 8.74 -25.42
N ARG A 256 0.55 8.10 -24.79
CA ARG A 256 0.59 6.64 -24.61
C ARG A 256 -0.64 6.11 -23.87
N ALA A 257 -1.03 6.78 -22.77
CA ALA A 257 -2.22 6.40 -22.02
C ALA A 257 -3.49 6.50 -22.87
N ARG A 258 -3.66 7.57 -23.66
CA ARG A 258 -4.80 7.71 -24.58
C ARG A 258 -4.81 6.63 -25.65
N ASP A 259 -3.65 6.31 -26.22
CA ASP A 259 -3.52 5.26 -27.23
C ASP A 259 -3.81 3.87 -26.65
N ALA A 260 -3.56 3.65 -25.36
CA ALA A 260 -3.94 2.46 -24.60
C ALA A 260 -5.43 2.45 -24.16
N GLY A 261 -6.22 3.45 -24.54
CA GLY A 261 -7.66 3.51 -24.28
C GLY A 261 -8.07 4.20 -22.99
N TYR A 262 -7.15 4.84 -22.28
CA TYR A 262 -7.49 5.63 -21.10
C TYR A 262 -8.12 6.97 -21.47
N ARG A 263 -9.19 7.31 -20.75
CA ARG A 263 -9.64 8.70 -20.63
C ARG A 263 -8.78 9.37 -19.56
N LEU A 264 -8.35 10.60 -19.82
CA LEU A 264 -7.62 11.41 -18.84
C LEU A 264 -8.43 12.64 -18.45
N VAL A 265 -8.57 12.85 -17.14
CA VAL A 265 -9.23 14.01 -16.54
C VAL A 265 -8.26 14.70 -15.57
N ARG A 266 -8.44 16.01 -15.37
CA ARG A 266 -7.52 16.83 -14.55
C ARG A 266 -8.20 17.66 -13.47
N ASP A 267 -9.52 17.68 -13.45
CA ASP A 267 -10.31 18.48 -12.51
C ASP A 267 -11.64 17.78 -12.21
N VAL A 268 -12.36 18.32 -11.21
CA VAL A 268 -13.66 17.80 -10.78
C VAL A 268 -14.67 17.84 -11.92
N ALA A 269 -14.72 18.92 -12.69
CA ALA A 269 -15.65 19.03 -13.82
C ALA A 269 -15.42 17.94 -14.88
N GLY A 270 -14.16 17.60 -15.16
CA GLY A 270 -13.79 16.52 -16.06
C GLY A 270 -14.15 15.16 -15.50
N LEU A 271 -14.02 14.95 -14.18
CA LEU A 271 -14.45 13.73 -13.50
C LEU A 271 -15.98 13.58 -13.59
N ASP A 272 -16.75 14.60 -13.20
CA ASP A 272 -18.21 14.61 -13.26
C ASP A 272 -18.74 14.36 -14.68
N ALA A 273 -18.07 14.92 -15.70
CA ALA A 273 -18.48 14.78 -17.09
C ALA A 273 -18.40 13.34 -17.63
N ILE A 274 -17.68 12.44 -16.93
CA ILE A 274 -17.47 11.06 -17.36
C ILE A 274 -18.02 10.03 -16.36
N GLU A 275 -18.78 10.49 -15.37
CA GLU A 275 -19.46 9.63 -14.39
C GLU A 275 -20.30 8.56 -15.08
N GLY A 276 -20.15 7.30 -14.66
CA GLY A 276 -20.85 6.14 -15.22
C GLY A 276 -20.45 5.74 -16.65
N ALA A 277 -19.55 6.47 -17.32
CA ALA A 277 -19.11 6.09 -18.65
C ALA A 277 -18.08 4.94 -18.60
N PRO A 278 -18.21 3.92 -19.47
CA PRO A 278 -17.39 2.70 -19.41
C PRO A 278 -15.97 2.91 -19.96
N GLY A 279 -15.03 2.11 -19.47
CA GLY A 279 -13.64 2.08 -19.94
C GLY A 279 -12.64 2.72 -18.98
N LYS A 280 -11.35 2.56 -19.27
CA LYS A 280 -10.26 2.90 -18.36
C LYS A 280 -10.14 4.41 -18.13
N LEU A 281 -9.76 4.82 -16.91
CA LEU A 281 -9.67 6.21 -16.47
C LEU A 281 -8.38 6.48 -15.68
N ILE A 282 -7.70 7.58 -16.03
CA ILE A 282 -6.63 8.21 -15.25
C ILE A 282 -7.04 9.65 -14.90
N GLY A 283 -7.27 9.94 -13.62
CA GLY A 283 -7.51 11.27 -13.09
C GLY A 283 -6.27 11.84 -12.39
N LEU A 284 -5.74 12.96 -12.89
CA LEU A 284 -4.51 13.60 -12.41
C LEU A 284 -4.79 15.05 -12.01
N PHE A 285 -5.20 15.25 -10.76
CA PHE A 285 -5.73 16.51 -10.21
C PHE A 285 -4.67 17.46 -9.62
N GLY A 286 -3.40 17.06 -9.71
CA GLY A 286 -2.23 17.87 -9.31
C GLY A 286 -1.05 17.59 -10.23
N ASP A 287 -0.16 18.56 -10.41
CA ASP A 287 1.09 18.36 -11.14
C ASP A 287 2.00 17.36 -10.40
N ASP A 288 1.97 17.41 -9.07
CA ASP A 288 2.60 16.50 -8.10
C ASP A 288 1.51 15.84 -7.23
N THR A 289 1.87 15.40 -6.02
CA THR A 289 0.94 15.11 -4.91
C THR A 289 -0.06 16.25 -4.71
N LEU A 290 -1.31 15.89 -4.41
CA LEU A 290 -2.34 16.87 -4.10
C LEU A 290 -1.91 17.68 -2.87
N PRO A 291 -2.19 19.00 -2.83
CA PRO A 291 -2.01 19.77 -1.61
C PRO A 291 -2.78 19.12 -0.45
N VAL A 292 -2.32 19.33 0.78
CA VAL A 292 -3.07 18.89 1.97
C VAL A 292 -4.37 19.68 2.12
N GLU A 293 -5.41 19.07 2.68
CA GLU A 293 -6.71 19.74 2.90
C GLU A 293 -6.61 20.86 3.94
N TRP A 294 -5.82 20.66 5.00
CA TRP A 294 -5.66 21.63 6.09
C TRP A 294 -4.21 22.04 6.34
N VAL A 295 -4.04 23.29 6.76
CA VAL A 295 -2.77 23.87 7.24
C VAL A 295 -2.97 24.50 8.62
N GLY A 296 -1.89 24.76 9.35
CA GLY A 296 -1.98 25.54 10.58
C GLY A 296 -2.37 26.99 10.31
N GLU A 297 -3.25 27.56 11.13
CA GLU A 297 -3.63 28.97 11.04
C GLU A 297 -2.40 29.89 11.09
N ALA A 298 -2.43 30.98 10.30
CA ALA A 298 -1.29 31.90 10.14
C ALA A 298 0.05 31.19 9.84
N ASP A 299 -0.01 30.12 9.04
CA ASP A 299 1.13 29.27 8.67
C ASP A 299 1.85 28.60 9.85
N ALA A 300 1.17 28.46 10.99
CA ALA A 300 1.71 27.79 12.16
C ALA A 300 2.11 26.34 11.85
N ARG A 301 3.13 25.85 12.53
CA ARG A 301 3.67 24.49 12.44
C ARG A 301 3.92 23.94 13.83
N ALA A 302 3.95 22.61 13.93
CA ALA A 302 4.35 21.93 15.15
C ALA A 302 5.75 22.42 15.56
N ARG A 303 5.91 22.70 16.85
CA ARG A 303 7.15 23.18 17.46
C ARG A 303 7.63 22.18 18.50
N PRO A 304 8.94 22.00 18.67
CA PRO A 304 9.46 21.21 19.79
C PRO A 304 9.06 21.85 21.12
N VAL A 305 8.97 21.02 22.16
CA VAL A 305 8.83 21.48 23.54
C VAL A 305 10.12 22.14 23.98
N GLU A 306 10.02 23.29 24.65
CA GLU A 306 11.16 23.99 25.22
C GLU A 306 11.19 23.78 26.74
N PHE A 307 12.34 24.04 27.35
CA PHE A 307 12.55 23.87 28.79
C PHE A 307 13.18 25.14 29.38
N GLU A 308 12.66 25.55 30.52
CA GLU A 308 13.29 26.58 31.35
C GLU A 308 14.59 26.05 31.97
N SER A 309 15.43 26.97 32.48
CA SER A 309 16.69 26.61 33.14
C SER A 309 16.53 25.75 34.40
N ASP A 310 15.34 25.74 35.01
CA ASP A 310 14.99 24.91 36.17
C ASP A 310 14.40 23.55 35.78
N GLY A 311 14.31 23.26 34.48
CA GLY A 311 13.75 22.01 33.94
C GLY A 311 12.22 22.01 33.79
N SER A 312 11.53 23.11 34.09
CA SER A 312 10.09 23.22 33.80
C SER A 312 9.81 23.28 32.29
N VAL A 313 8.66 22.74 31.89
CA VAL A 313 8.27 22.58 30.49
C VAL A 313 7.59 23.85 29.98
N ILE A 314 8.03 24.32 28.82
CA ILE A 314 7.39 25.40 28.06
C ILE A 314 6.64 24.76 26.88
N ASP A 315 5.33 24.60 27.05
CA ASP A 315 4.49 24.05 25.99
C ASP A 315 4.36 25.04 24.82
N PRO A 316 4.48 24.57 23.56
CA PRO A 316 4.23 25.42 22.41
C PRO A 316 2.76 25.86 22.40
N GLN A 317 2.50 27.13 22.09
CA GLN A 317 1.13 27.61 21.96
C GLN A 317 0.37 26.78 20.90
N PRO A 318 -0.82 26.25 21.24
CA PRO A 318 -1.63 25.50 20.30
C PRO A 318 -2.17 26.42 19.21
N PHE A 319 -2.48 25.83 18.07
CA PHE A 319 -3.06 26.52 16.93
C PHE A 319 -4.08 25.60 16.26
N ARG A 320 -5.02 26.19 15.52
CA ARG A 320 -6.05 25.44 14.78
C ARG A 320 -5.56 25.07 13.38
N CYS A 321 -6.05 23.95 12.89
CA CYS A 321 -6.04 23.66 11.46
C CYS A 321 -7.15 24.46 10.76
N VAL A 322 -6.83 25.04 9.62
CA VAL A 322 -7.76 25.77 8.74
C VAL A 322 -7.65 25.22 7.32
N ASP A 323 -8.69 25.44 6.53
CA ASP A 323 -8.70 25.02 5.12
C ASP A 323 -7.50 25.60 4.37
N ASN A 324 -6.85 24.75 3.59
CA ASN A 324 -5.71 25.13 2.77
C ASN A 324 -6.18 25.76 1.46
N PRO A 325 -5.93 27.06 1.21
CA PRO A 325 -6.31 27.69 -0.05
C PRO A 325 -5.65 27.05 -1.28
N ALA A 326 -4.47 26.43 -1.10
CA ALA A 326 -3.78 25.74 -2.17
C ALA A 326 -4.50 24.44 -2.60
N PHE A 327 -5.28 23.81 -1.71
CA PHE A 327 -6.12 22.66 -2.05
C PHE A 327 -7.11 23.03 -3.15
N GLY A 328 -7.74 24.20 -3.00
CA GLY A 328 -8.61 24.79 -4.02
C GLY A 328 -9.80 23.89 -4.33
N SER A 329 -10.07 23.68 -5.62
CA SER A 329 -11.21 22.90 -6.12
C SER A 329 -10.85 21.46 -6.50
N ARG A 330 -9.81 20.88 -5.88
CA ARG A 330 -9.41 19.50 -6.14
C ARG A 330 -10.38 18.54 -5.42
N PRO A 331 -10.63 17.34 -5.98
CA PRO A 331 -11.45 16.36 -5.29
C PRO A 331 -10.72 15.86 -4.03
N THR A 332 -11.46 15.70 -2.93
CA THR A 332 -10.96 15.02 -1.73
C THR A 332 -10.79 13.53 -2.00
N LEU A 333 -10.09 12.83 -1.11
CA LEU A 333 -10.01 11.37 -1.20
C LEU A 333 -11.41 10.73 -1.17
N GLU A 334 -12.29 11.24 -0.30
CA GLU A 334 -13.68 10.83 -0.21
C GLU A 334 -14.41 11.00 -1.54
N ALA A 335 -14.36 12.20 -2.14
CA ALA A 335 -15.00 12.48 -3.43
C ALA A 335 -14.48 11.58 -4.56
N MET A 336 -13.17 11.30 -4.61
CA MET A 336 -12.60 10.38 -5.60
C MET A 336 -13.05 8.92 -5.38
N THR A 337 -13.36 8.53 -4.14
CA THR A 337 -13.83 7.17 -3.82
C THR A 337 -15.33 6.96 -3.99
N GLU A 338 -16.12 8.04 -4.00
CA GLU A 338 -17.58 7.99 -4.22
C GLU A 338 -17.97 8.01 -5.70
N PHE A 339 -17.07 8.45 -6.58
CA PHE A 339 -17.19 8.45 -8.04
C PHE A 339 -17.36 7.03 -8.62
#